data_AF-A0A7J5C6E2-F1
#
_entry.id   AF-A0A7J5C6E2-F1
#
_cell.length_a   1.000
_cell.length_b   1.000
_cell.length_c   1.000
_cell.angle_alpha   90.00
_cell.angle_beta   90.00
_cell.angle_gamma   90.00
#
_symmetry.space_group_name_H-M   'P 1'
#
loop_
_entity.id
_entity.type
_entity.pdbx_description
1 polymer ?
#
loop_
_entity_poly.entity_id
_entity_poly.type
_entity_poly.pdbx_seq_one_letter_code
_entity_poly.pdbx_strand_id
1 'polypeptide(L)'
;MTVMDDWVTAACAELGLDPAEVPVPTVLDLAKDVAHQVLRPGAPVTAYLLGVAVGRGADPAAAAARLAALAGTWPVELDGTAPAD
;
A
#
# COMPACT_ATOMS: atom_id res chain seq x y z
N MET A 1 1.52 6.44 22.12
CA MET A 1 1.10 5.26 21.37
C MET A 1 -0.33 5.46 20.93
N THR A 2 -0.56 5.30 19.64
CA THR A 2 -1.89 5.27 19.02
C THR A 2 -2.39 3.83 18.96
N VAL A 3 -3.70 3.63 18.72
CA VAL A 3 -4.27 2.29 18.48
C VAL A 3 -3.56 1.58 17.31
N MET A 4 -3.04 2.34 16.34
CA MET A 4 -2.25 1.79 15.23
C MET A 4 -0.89 1.25 15.72
N ASP A 5 -0.19 1.99 16.59
CA ASP A 5 1.11 1.56 17.13
C ASP A 5 0.97 0.26 17.94
N ASP A 6 -0.09 0.17 18.75
CA ASP A 6 -0.40 -1.02 19.54
C ASP A 6 -0.73 -2.21 18.64
N TRP A 7 -1.53 -1.99 17.59
CA TRP A 7 -1.88 -3.03 16.62
C TRP A 7 -0.67 -3.54 15.85
N VAL A 8 0.18 -2.64 15.34
CA VAL A 8 1.40 -3.02 14.60
C VAL A 8 2.32 -3.82 15.51
N THR A 9 2.49 -3.40 16.76
CA THR A 9 3.28 -4.14 17.75
C THR A 9 2.74 -5.56 17.96
N ALA A 10 1.42 -5.70 18.18
CA ALA A 10 0.79 -7.00 18.38
C ALA A 10 0.86 -7.91 17.14
N ALA A 11 0.62 -7.35 15.96
CA ALA A 11 0.68 -8.09 14.69
C ALA A 11 2.11 -8.54 14.36
N CYS A 12 3.11 -7.70 14.62
CA CYS A 12 4.51 -8.08 14.44
C CYS A 12 4.93 -9.19 15.41
N ALA A 13 4.46 -9.17 16.65
CA ALA A 13 4.72 -10.23 17.62
C ALA A 13 4.17 -11.59 17.15
N GLU A 14 2.96 -11.62 16.59
CA GLU A 14 2.36 -12.84 16.03
C GLU A 14 3.12 -13.38 14.82
N LEU A 15 3.66 -12.48 13.99
CA LEU A 15 4.34 -12.84 12.73
C LEU A 15 5.87 -13.02 12.89
N GLY A 16 6.42 -12.75 14.07
CA GLY A 16 7.86 -12.78 14.33
C GLY A 16 8.64 -11.69 13.58
N LEU A 17 8.05 -10.51 13.43
CA LEU A 17 8.64 -9.34 12.77
C LEU A 17 9.11 -8.30 13.79
N ASP A 18 10.06 -7.45 13.42
CA ASP A 18 10.44 -6.27 14.20
C ASP A 18 9.50 -5.09 13.86
N PRO A 19 8.74 -4.55 14.84
CA PRO A 19 7.91 -3.37 14.62
C PRO A 19 8.68 -2.15 14.09
N ALA A 20 9.97 -2.03 14.40
CA ALA A 20 10.81 -0.93 13.93
C ALA A 20 11.08 -0.98 12.41
N GLU A 21 10.90 -2.14 11.79
CA GLU A 21 11.08 -2.34 10.35
C GLU A 21 9.81 -2.03 9.55
N VAL A 22 8.68 -1.74 10.20
CA VAL A 22 7.40 -1.46 9.53
C VAL A 22 7.27 0.04 9.24
N PRO A 23 7.34 0.47 7.96
CA PRO A 23 7.21 1.88 7.61
C PRO A 23 5.74 2.31 7.55
N VAL A 24 5.06 2.32 8.71
CA VAL A 24 3.61 2.60 8.82
C VAL A 24 3.18 3.87 8.08
N PRO A 25 3.84 5.04 8.25
CA PRO A 25 3.43 6.26 7.55
C PRO A 25 3.47 6.10 6.03
N THR A 26 4.53 5.50 5.49
CA THR A 26 4.70 5.27 4.06
C THR A 26 3.63 4.36 3.48
N VAL A 27 3.27 3.28 4.19
CA VAL A 27 2.22 2.35 3.75
C VAL A 27 0.85 3.06 3.75
N LEU A 28 0.56 3.84 4.79
CA LEU A 28 -0.72 4.56 4.91
C LEU A 28 -0.85 5.69 3.89
N ASP A 29 0.23 6.43 3.63
CA ASP A 29 0.25 7.48 2.60
C ASP A 29 0.06 6.88 1.21
N LEU A 30 0.74 5.78 0.89
CA LEU A 30 0.53 5.08 -0.38
C LEU A 30 -0.90 4.57 -0.52
N ALA A 31 -1.45 3.94 0.53
CA ALA A 31 -2.82 3.47 0.53
C ALA A 31 -3.82 4.62 0.31
N LYS A 32 -3.57 5.77 0.94
CA LYS A 32 -4.35 7.00 0.76
C LYS A 32 -4.28 7.50 -0.68
N ASP A 33 -3.10 7.57 -1.28
CA ASP A 33 -2.93 8.05 -2.66
C ASP A 33 -3.69 7.14 -3.64
N VAL A 34 -3.54 5.82 -3.51
CA VAL A 34 -4.25 4.87 -4.36
C VAL A 34 -5.77 4.95 -4.17
N ALA A 35 -6.25 5.08 -2.93
CA ALA A 35 -7.68 5.19 -2.65
C ALA A 35 -8.32 6.42 -3.30
N HIS A 36 -7.56 7.52 -3.42
CA HIS A 36 -8.04 8.79 -3.96
C HIS A 36 -7.83 8.93 -5.47
N GLN A 37 -6.72 8.43 -6.01
CA GLN A 37 -6.31 8.66 -7.40
C GLN A 37 -6.63 7.48 -8.34
N VAL A 38 -6.79 6.27 -7.81
CA VAL A 38 -6.99 5.05 -8.63
C VAL A 38 -8.38 4.46 -8.39
N LEU A 39 -8.57 3.81 -7.23
CA LEU A 39 -9.87 3.35 -6.73
C LEU A 39 -9.74 2.96 -5.25
N ARG A 40 -10.81 3.14 -4.48
CA ARG A 40 -10.84 2.80 -3.04
C ARG A 40 -10.43 1.34 -2.74
N PRO A 41 -10.94 0.31 -3.46
CA PRO A 41 -10.48 -1.08 -3.27
C PRO A 41 -9.01 -1.32 -3.59
N GLY A 42 -8.35 -0.42 -4.33
CA GLY A 42 -6.94 -0.55 -4.73
C GLY A 42 -5.96 -0.35 -3.58
N ALA A 43 -6.37 0.34 -2.52
CA ALA A 43 -5.51 0.62 -1.36
C ALA A 43 -5.00 -0.66 -0.66
N PRO A 44 -5.84 -1.60 -0.21
CA PRO A 44 -5.37 -2.85 0.40
C PRO A 44 -4.60 -3.73 -0.60
N VAL A 45 -4.99 -3.76 -1.87
CA VAL A 45 -4.28 -4.53 -2.90
C VAL A 45 -2.86 -3.99 -3.11
N THR A 46 -2.69 -2.67 -3.12
CA THR A 46 -1.38 -2.04 -3.28
C THR A 46 -0.49 -2.27 -2.08
N ALA A 47 -1.02 -2.20 -0.85
CA ALA A 47 -0.26 -2.52 0.36
C ALA A 47 0.25 -3.98 0.33
N TYR A 48 -0.58 -4.92 -0.11
CA TYR A 48 -0.17 -6.32 -0.29
C TYR A 48 0.94 -6.45 -1.36
N LEU A 49 0.79 -5.80 -2.51
CA LEU A 49 1.80 -5.82 -3.58
C LEU A 49 3.13 -5.20 -3.15
N LEU A 50 3.10 -4.10 -2.39
CA LEU A 50 4.29 -3.50 -1.78
C LEU A 50 4.99 -4.53 -0.87
N GLY A 51 4.25 -5.20 0.01
CA GLY A 51 4.77 -6.26 0.86
C GLY A 51 5.40 -7.41 0.07
N VAL A 52 4.74 -7.87 -1.01
CA VAL A 52 5.29 -8.93 -1.90
C VAL A 52 6.58 -8.47 -2.59
N ALA A 53 6.66 -7.22 -3.04
CA ALA A 53 7.87 -6.69 -3.67
C ALA A 53 9.04 -6.60 -2.68
N VAL A 54 8.78 -6.09 -1.48
CA VAL A 54 9.78 -6.01 -0.39
C VAL A 54 10.25 -7.41 0.01
N GLY A 55 9.33 -8.36 0.18
CA GLY A 55 9.67 -9.76 0.46
C GLY A 55 10.48 -10.45 -0.65
N ARG A 56 10.52 -9.88 -1.85
CA ARG A 56 11.37 -10.31 -2.97
C ARG A 56 12.69 -9.52 -3.07
N GLY A 57 12.99 -8.67 -2.10
CA GLY A 57 14.24 -7.90 -2.01
C GLY A 57 14.18 -6.49 -2.59
N ALA A 58 13.00 -5.95 -2.90
CA ALA A 58 12.89 -4.55 -3.28
C ALA A 58 13.10 -3.62 -2.06
N ASP A 59 13.77 -2.48 -2.28
CA ASP A 59 13.83 -1.42 -1.28
C ASP A 59 12.41 -0.86 -1.02
N PRO A 60 11.92 -0.82 0.25
CA PRO A 60 10.57 -0.38 0.57
C PRO A 60 10.26 1.04 0.10
N ALA A 61 11.19 1.98 0.29
CA ALA A 61 10.98 3.39 -0.04
C ALA A 61 10.91 3.58 -1.56
N ALA A 62 11.82 2.94 -2.31
CA ALA A 62 11.83 2.99 -3.77
C ALA A 62 10.59 2.31 -4.37
N ALA A 63 10.17 1.16 -3.83
CA ALA A 63 8.96 0.47 -4.28
C ALA A 63 7.70 1.31 -4.03
N ALA A 64 7.56 1.88 -2.83
CA ALA A 64 6.45 2.76 -2.49
C ALA A 64 6.43 4.01 -3.38
N ALA A 65 7.58 4.66 -3.62
CA ALA A 65 7.67 5.84 -4.47
C ALA A 65 7.26 5.54 -5.92
N ARG A 66 7.62 4.37 -6.47
CA ARG A 66 7.19 3.95 -7.81
C ARG A 66 5.68 3.72 -7.89
N LEU A 67 5.10 3.11 -6.87
CA LEU A 67 3.65 2.88 -6.81
C LEU A 67 2.87 4.19 -6.63
N ALA A 68 3.36 5.10 -5.79
CA ALA A 68 2.78 6.42 -5.61
C ALA A 68 2.84 7.26 -6.89
N ALA A 69 3.97 7.24 -7.61
CA ALA A 69 4.10 7.90 -8.90
C ALA A 69 3.12 7.33 -9.94
N LEU A 70 2.97 6.01 -9.99
CA LEU A 70 2.01 5.34 -10.87
C LEU A 70 0.56 5.76 -10.54
N ALA A 71 0.21 5.79 -9.25
CA ALA A 71 -1.11 6.23 -8.80
C ALA A 71 -1.39 7.69 -9.17
N GLY A 72 -0.40 8.58 -9.02
CA GLY A 72 -0.52 9.99 -9.37
C GLY A 72 -0.69 10.28 -10.86
N THR A 73 -0.30 9.35 -11.73
CA THR A 73 -0.49 9.46 -13.19
C THR A 73 -1.58 8.53 -13.71
N TRP A 74 -2.34 7.88 -12.83
CA TRP A 74 -3.35 6.91 -13.24
C TRP A 74 -4.49 7.61 -14.01
N PRO A 75 -4.90 7.11 -15.19
CA PRO A 75 -5.95 7.74 -15.96
C PRO A 75 -7.27 7.71 -15.20
N VAL A 76 -7.90 8.87 -15.07
CA VAL A 76 -9.20 9.06 -14.38
C VAL A 76 -10.35 8.42 -15.16
N GLU A 77 -10.24 8.27 -16.48
CA GLU A 77 -11.25 7.63 -17.35
C GLU A 77 -11.14 6.11 -17.37
N LEU A 78 -11.53 5.45 -16.29
CA LEU A 78 -12.02 4.06 -16.33
C LEU A 78 -13.46 3.99 -15.81
N ASP A 79 -14.26 4.99 -16.14
CA ASP A 79 -15.70 5.01 -15.87
C ASP A 79 -16.43 4.08 -16.87
N GLY A 80 -16.48 2.80 -16.52
CA GLY A 80 -17.74 2.05 -16.65
C GLY A 80 -18.21 1.55 -18.01
N THR A 81 -17.36 1.42 -19.03
CA THR A 81 -17.76 0.69 -20.26
C THR A 81 -16.93 -0.58 -20.44
N ALA A 82 -17.42 -1.69 -19.84
CA ALA A 82 -17.10 -3.00 -20.40
C ALA A 82 -17.77 -3.09 -21.79
N PRO A 83 -17.13 -3.69 -22.82
CA PRO A 83 -17.86 -4.04 -24.03
C PRO A 83 -18.96 -5.03 -23.63
N ALA A 84 -20.20 -4.74 -24.05
CA ALA A 84 -21.27 -5.71 -23.98
C ALA A 84 -20.95 -6.86 -24.95
N ASP A 85 -20.94 -8.09 -24.42
CA ASP A 85 -21.21 -9.30 -25.20
C ASP A 85 -22.67 -9.73 -24.95
#